data_AF-A0A960APM5-F1
#
_entry.id   AF-A0A960APM5-F1
#
_cell.length_a   1.000
_cell.length_b   1.000
_cell.length_c   1.000
_cell.angle_alpha   90.00
_cell.angle_beta   90.00
_cell.angle_gamma   90.00
#
_symmetry.space_group_name_H-M   'P 1'
#
loop_
_entity.id
_entity.type
_entity.pdbx_description
1 polymer ?
#
loop_
_entity_poly.entity_id
_entity_poly.type
_entity_poly.pdbx_seq_one_letter_code
_entity_poly.pdbx_strand_id
1 'polypeptide(L)'
;LHIHVSETSKENADCLAQTGRSPVRYLDDLGVIGPHSILAHCVHLSDEDRAILAERDAVIAHLPTSNMKLCSGQFDHASARAAGLRMTLGTDGASSNNSLSMLTEMKLASLSAKIRSGSPTDARDHEVYAMATLASAQAFGIDAGNIAVGRLADALLIDLDQPSLVADHNLESNLVYAADSSVIDTVICDGKILMSGRRVPGEEEILEQGRAAAARIRARR
;
A
#
# COMPACT_ATOMS: atom_id res chain seq x y z
N LEU A 1 -12.05 -11.08 -3.35
CA LEU A 1 -12.54 -10.58 -2.04
C LEU A 1 -11.59 -9.46 -1.60
N HIS A 2 -12.08 -8.32 -1.11
CA HIS A 2 -11.23 -7.29 -0.49
C HIS A 2 -11.86 -6.87 0.84
N ILE A 3 -11.11 -7.04 1.94
CA ILE A 3 -11.64 -6.90 3.29
C ILE A 3 -10.53 -6.51 4.29
N HIS A 4 -10.85 -5.68 5.29
CA HIS A 4 -9.97 -5.44 6.44
C HIS A 4 -9.93 -6.68 7.33
N VAL A 5 -8.73 -7.13 7.70
CA VAL A 5 -8.57 -8.32 8.55
C VAL A 5 -7.42 -8.13 9.52
N SER A 6 -7.67 -8.41 10.79
CA SER A 6 -6.67 -8.37 11.86
C SER A 6 -5.92 -7.04 11.89
N GLU A 7 -6.66 -5.94 11.73
CA GLU A 7 -6.14 -4.59 11.78
C GLU A 7 -5.80 -4.20 13.22
N THR A 8 -6.67 -4.53 14.18
CA THR A 8 -6.51 -4.13 15.58
C THR A 8 -6.49 -5.33 16.52
N SER A 9 -5.80 -5.19 17.66
CA SER A 9 -5.81 -6.21 18.71
C SER A 9 -7.22 -6.41 19.30
N LYS A 10 -8.04 -5.34 19.31
CA LYS A 10 -9.44 -5.41 19.73
C LYS A 10 -10.28 -6.27 18.79
N GLU A 11 -10.17 -6.07 17.47
CA GLU A 11 -10.85 -6.90 16.47
C GLU A 11 -10.53 -8.39 16.69
N ASN A 12 -9.25 -8.72 16.84
CA ASN A 12 -8.82 -10.09 17.11
C ASN A 12 -9.42 -10.65 18.40
N ALA A 13 -9.39 -9.88 19.50
CA ALA A 13 -9.94 -10.31 20.77
C ALA A 13 -11.47 -10.50 20.71
N ASP A 14 -12.18 -9.58 20.07
CA ASP A 14 -13.63 -9.63 19.91
C ASP A 14 -14.04 -10.83 19.02
N CYS A 15 -13.30 -11.11 17.93
CA CYS A 15 -13.54 -12.26 17.05
C CYS A 15 -13.29 -13.59 17.78
N LEU A 16 -12.20 -13.66 18.55
CA LEU A 16 -11.86 -14.83 19.36
C LEU A 16 -12.94 -15.11 20.41
N ALA A 17 -13.42 -14.08 21.12
CA ALA A 17 -14.45 -14.22 22.12
C ALA A 17 -15.80 -14.71 21.54
N GLN A 18 -16.13 -14.29 20.31
CA GLN A 18 -17.40 -14.63 19.67
C GLN A 18 -17.39 -15.97 18.92
N THR A 19 -16.26 -16.32 18.31
CA THR A 19 -16.19 -17.43 17.35
C THR A 19 -15.21 -18.54 17.74
N GLY A 20 -14.39 -18.30 18.77
CA GLY A 20 -13.29 -19.18 19.19
C GLY A 20 -12.11 -19.18 18.22
N ARG A 21 -12.05 -18.25 17.26
CA ARG A 21 -11.05 -18.21 16.18
C ARG A 21 -10.47 -16.81 16.00
N SER A 22 -9.28 -16.71 15.40
CA SER A 22 -8.79 -15.45 14.84
C SER A 22 -9.65 -15.00 13.64
N PRO A 23 -9.63 -13.71 13.25
CA PRO A 23 -10.34 -13.26 12.05
C PRO A 23 -9.94 -14.01 10.78
N VAL A 24 -8.65 -14.29 10.59
CA VAL A 24 -8.15 -15.07 9.45
C VAL A 24 -8.70 -16.50 9.47
N ARG A 25 -8.59 -17.21 10.60
CA ARG A 25 -9.10 -18.58 10.71
C ARG A 25 -10.62 -18.64 10.54
N TYR A 26 -11.34 -17.65 11.06
CA TYR A 26 -12.78 -17.55 10.87
C TYR A 26 -13.16 -17.40 9.39
N LEU A 27 -12.47 -16.54 8.64
CA LEU A 27 -12.69 -16.36 7.21
C LEU A 27 -12.25 -17.58 6.39
N ASP A 28 -11.20 -18.30 6.81
CA ASP A 28 -10.78 -19.54 6.17
C ASP A 28 -11.81 -20.67 6.36
N ASP A 29 -12.35 -20.84 7.57
CA ASP A 29 -13.41 -21.81 7.85
C ASP A 29 -14.69 -21.56 7.03
N LEU A 30 -14.95 -20.29 6.66
CA LEU A 30 -16.04 -19.91 5.75
C LEU A 30 -15.73 -20.20 4.26
N GLY A 31 -14.49 -20.54 3.93
CA GLY A 31 -14.04 -20.82 2.56
C GLY A 31 -13.97 -19.59 1.66
N VAL A 32 -13.83 -18.38 2.22
CA VAL A 32 -13.84 -17.12 1.45
C VAL A 32 -12.44 -16.56 1.15
N ILE A 33 -11.39 -17.09 1.78
CA ILE A 33 -10.00 -16.72 1.49
C ILE A 33 -9.46 -17.57 0.34
N GLY A 34 -8.80 -16.92 -0.62
CA GLY A 34 -8.15 -17.60 -1.75
C GLY A 34 -7.17 -16.69 -2.50
N PRO A 35 -6.69 -17.11 -3.69
CA PRO A 35 -5.61 -16.43 -4.42
C PRO A 35 -5.96 -15.02 -4.94
N HIS A 36 -7.26 -14.69 -4.99
CA HIS A 36 -7.79 -13.39 -5.38
C HIS A 36 -8.31 -12.58 -4.19
N SER A 37 -7.95 -12.98 -2.96
CA SER A 37 -8.28 -12.26 -1.75
C SER A 37 -7.18 -11.26 -1.42
N ILE A 38 -7.57 -9.99 -1.25
CA ILE A 38 -6.71 -8.91 -0.78
C ILE A 38 -7.17 -8.56 0.62
N LEU A 39 -6.29 -8.75 1.59
CA LEU A 39 -6.56 -8.56 3.01
C LEU A 39 -5.83 -7.31 3.47
N ALA A 40 -6.60 -6.29 3.83
CA ALA A 40 -6.05 -5.01 4.22
C ALA A 40 -5.60 -5.02 5.69
N HIS A 41 -4.50 -4.30 5.96
CA HIS A 41 -3.82 -4.16 7.25
C HIS A 41 -3.01 -5.38 7.68
N CYS A 42 -3.67 -6.46 8.10
CA CYS A 42 -3.06 -7.70 8.60
C CYS A 42 -1.95 -7.48 9.63
N VAL A 43 -2.19 -6.56 10.57
CA VAL A 43 -1.22 -6.11 11.58
C VAL A 43 -1.00 -7.18 12.64
N HIS A 44 -2.08 -7.80 13.13
CA HIS A 44 -2.07 -8.74 14.24
C HIS A 44 -2.27 -10.18 13.74
N LEU A 45 -1.29 -10.69 13.01
CA LEU A 45 -1.29 -12.10 12.59
C LEU A 45 -0.49 -12.97 13.56
N SER A 46 -1.04 -14.13 13.90
CA SER A 46 -0.29 -15.24 14.51
C SER A 46 0.51 -16.03 13.47
N ASP A 47 1.34 -16.97 13.90
CA ASP A 47 2.03 -17.90 13.00
C ASP A 47 1.04 -18.82 12.26
N GLU A 48 -0.04 -19.24 12.92
CA GLU A 48 -1.11 -20.01 12.28
C GLU A 48 -1.81 -19.18 11.20
N ASP A 49 -2.13 -17.91 11.49
CA ASP A 49 -2.77 -17.03 10.51
C ASP A 49 -1.87 -16.86 9.27
N ARG A 50 -0.57 -16.63 9.46
CA ARG A 50 0.39 -16.53 8.36
C ARG A 50 0.44 -17.82 7.53
N ALA A 51 0.45 -18.99 8.17
CA ALA A 51 0.45 -20.26 7.48
C ALA A 51 -0.81 -20.47 6.63
N ILE A 52 -1.99 -20.13 7.18
CA ILE A 52 -3.27 -20.19 6.45
C ILE A 52 -3.23 -19.28 5.22
N LEU A 53 -2.82 -18.02 5.40
CA LEU A 53 -2.78 -17.05 4.29
C LEU A 53 -1.80 -17.48 3.19
N ALA A 54 -0.67 -18.08 3.55
CA ALA A 54 0.29 -18.62 2.60
C ALA A 54 -0.28 -19.82 1.84
N GLU A 55 -0.95 -20.76 2.53
CA GLU A 55 -1.60 -21.91 1.89
C GLU A 55 -2.69 -21.48 0.89
N ARG A 56 -3.42 -20.41 1.21
CA ARG A 56 -4.49 -19.88 0.35
C ARG A 56 -4.02 -18.91 -0.73
N ASP A 57 -2.72 -18.63 -0.82
CA ASP A 57 -2.11 -17.64 -1.73
C ASP A 57 -2.76 -16.24 -1.64
N ALA A 58 -3.23 -15.87 -0.44
CA ALA A 58 -3.85 -14.58 -0.20
C ALA A 58 -2.82 -13.44 -0.23
N VAL A 59 -3.27 -12.24 -0.56
CA VAL A 59 -2.43 -11.04 -0.63
C VAL A 59 -2.68 -10.13 0.55
N ILE A 60 -1.63 -9.66 1.19
CA ILE A 60 -1.73 -8.61 2.21
C ILE A 60 -1.56 -7.24 1.54
N ALA A 61 -2.52 -6.34 1.74
CA ALA A 61 -2.35 -4.93 1.45
C ALA A 61 -1.84 -4.20 2.70
N HIS A 62 -0.55 -3.85 2.71
CA HIS A 62 0.09 -3.12 3.80
C HIS A 62 -0.23 -1.63 3.72
N LEU A 63 -0.70 -1.04 4.85
CA LEU A 63 -1.20 0.34 4.94
C LEU A 63 -0.44 1.10 6.06
N PRO A 64 0.86 1.38 5.90
CA PRO A 64 1.73 1.79 7.01
C PRO A 64 1.29 3.11 7.66
N THR A 65 0.97 4.14 6.88
CA THR A 65 0.57 5.44 7.46
C THR A 65 -0.72 5.33 8.26
N SER A 66 -1.71 4.60 7.74
CA SER A 66 -2.98 4.38 8.44
C SER A 66 -2.79 3.65 9.76
N ASN A 67 -2.06 2.54 9.73
CA ASN A 67 -1.76 1.76 10.92
C ASN A 67 -1.04 2.57 12.00
N MET A 68 -0.10 3.43 11.59
CA MET A 68 0.63 4.32 12.51
C MET A 68 -0.27 5.44 13.05
N LYS A 69 -1.08 6.07 12.20
CA LYS A 69 -1.94 7.19 12.59
C LYS A 69 -3.06 6.78 13.53
N LEU A 70 -3.63 5.60 13.34
CA LEU A 70 -4.72 5.07 14.16
C LEU A 70 -4.22 4.24 15.36
N CYS A 71 -2.90 4.08 15.52
CA CYS A 71 -2.31 3.18 16.49
C CYS A 71 -2.84 1.73 16.36
N SER A 72 -3.20 1.31 15.14
CA SER A 72 -3.66 -0.06 14.87
C SER A 72 -2.57 -1.07 15.21
N GLY A 73 -1.31 -0.71 14.97
CA GLY A 73 -0.12 -1.47 15.37
C GLY A 73 0.97 -1.42 14.30
N GLN A 74 2.01 -2.19 14.50
CA GLN A 74 3.08 -2.34 13.50
C GLN A 74 2.81 -3.61 12.69
N PHE A 75 3.11 -3.63 11.40
CA PHE A 75 3.03 -4.85 10.58
C PHE A 75 4.33 -5.64 10.67
N ASP A 76 4.26 -6.99 10.70
CA ASP A 76 5.44 -7.85 10.83
C ASP A 76 5.97 -8.28 9.46
N HIS A 77 6.62 -7.34 8.76
CA HIS A 77 7.13 -7.60 7.41
C HIS A 77 8.09 -8.80 7.38
N ALA A 78 9.02 -8.89 8.32
CA ALA A 78 9.98 -9.99 8.41
C ALA A 78 9.29 -11.36 8.52
N SER A 79 8.32 -11.49 9.42
CA SER A 79 7.59 -12.74 9.61
C SER A 79 6.67 -13.07 8.44
N ALA A 80 6.01 -12.06 7.84
CA ALA A 80 5.19 -12.24 6.65
C ALA A 80 6.02 -12.73 5.45
N ARG A 81 7.20 -12.11 5.24
CA ARG A 81 8.16 -12.53 4.21
C ARG A 81 8.69 -13.93 4.46
N ALA A 82 9.04 -14.27 5.70
CA ALA A 82 9.53 -15.61 6.06
C ALA A 82 8.46 -16.70 5.85
N ALA A 83 7.18 -16.37 6.03
CA ALA A 83 6.06 -17.25 5.74
C ALA A 83 5.70 -17.35 4.24
N GLY A 84 6.39 -16.61 3.35
CA GLY A 84 6.12 -16.62 1.91
C GLY A 84 4.87 -15.86 1.49
N LEU A 85 4.39 -14.92 2.30
CA LEU A 85 3.18 -14.14 1.98
C LEU A 85 3.44 -13.14 0.88
N ARG A 86 2.47 -13.02 -0.05
CA ARG A 86 2.46 -11.96 -1.05
C ARG A 86 1.98 -10.67 -0.40
N MET A 87 2.71 -9.58 -0.65
CA MET A 87 2.43 -8.28 -0.05
C MET A 87 2.33 -7.20 -1.13
N THR A 88 1.39 -6.30 -0.95
CA THR A 88 1.18 -5.08 -1.73
C THR A 88 1.16 -3.89 -0.77
N LEU A 89 1.05 -2.69 -1.33
CA LEU A 89 1.06 -1.45 -0.58
C LEU A 89 -0.16 -0.60 -0.92
N GLY A 90 -0.69 0.13 0.05
CA GLY A 90 -1.78 1.07 -0.17
C GLY A 90 -1.79 2.20 0.85
N THR A 91 -2.60 3.23 0.57
CA THR A 91 -2.67 4.44 1.40
C THR A 91 -3.74 4.40 2.47
N ASP A 92 -4.76 3.53 2.32
CA ASP A 92 -6.07 3.66 2.96
C ASP A 92 -6.76 4.99 2.56
N GLY A 93 -7.82 5.38 3.26
CA GLY A 93 -8.55 6.61 3.04
C GLY A 93 -7.84 7.88 3.54
N ALA A 94 -8.19 9.01 2.93
CA ALA A 94 -7.65 10.34 3.29
C ALA A 94 -8.07 10.84 4.69
N SER A 95 -8.91 10.10 5.43
CA SER A 95 -9.24 10.38 6.84
C SER A 95 -8.31 9.70 7.84
N SER A 96 -7.62 8.64 7.42
CA SER A 96 -6.73 7.81 8.26
C SER A 96 -5.27 7.85 7.79
N ASN A 97 -4.97 8.48 6.66
CA ASN A 97 -3.61 8.76 6.19
C ASN A 97 -3.23 10.23 6.50
N ASN A 98 -3.26 11.04 5.45
CA ASN A 98 -4.27 12.04 5.10
C ASN A 98 -3.90 12.62 3.71
N SER A 99 -2.82 12.10 3.11
CA SER A 99 -2.48 12.18 1.69
C SER A 99 -2.83 10.86 0.99
N LEU A 100 -2.63 10.81 -0.33
CA LEU A 100 -2.71 9.57 -1.13
C LEU A 100 -1.36 9.31 -1.84
N SER A 101 -0.25 9.56 -1.13
CA SER A 101 1.11 9.47 -1.68
C SER A 101 1.69 8.06 -1.53
N MET A 102 1.77 7.31 -2.63
CA MET A 102 2.42 6.00 -2.64
C MET A 102 3.93 6.07 -2.34
N LEU A 103 4.63 7.15 -2.72
CA LEU A 103 6.04 7.35 -2.37
C LEU A 103 6.23 7.46 -0.84
N THR A 104 5.29 8.15 -0.16
CA THR A 104 5.28 8.23 1.30
C THR A 104 5.02 6.88 1.94
N GLU A 105 4.06 6.11 1.42
CA GLU A 105 3.79 4.75 1.92
C GLU A 105 5.01 3.85 1.75
N MET A 106 5.74 3.95 0.64
CA MET A 106 6.95 3.14 0.42
C MET A 106 8.01 3.44 1.49
N LYS A 107 8.29 4.72 1.71
CA LYS A 107 9.22 5.16 2.75
C LYS A 107 8.83 4.60 4.12
N LEU A 108 7.56 4.74 4.47
CA LEU A 108 7.05 4.36 5.79
C LEU A 108 6.94 2.85 5.99
N ALA A 109 6.56 2.08 4.97
CA ALA A 109 6.64 0.62 5.00
C ALA A 109 8.07 0.16 5.27
N SER A 110 9.02 0.73 4.52
CA SER A 110 10.43 0.36 4.59
C SER A 110 11.07 0.69 5.95
N LEU A 111 10.84 1.89 6.47
CA LEU A 111 11.41 2.32 7.75
C LEU A 111 10.73 1.63 8.95
N SER A 112 9.41 1.43 8.89
CA SER A 112 8.66 0.75 9.95
C SER A 112 9.08 -0.72 10.09
N ALA A 113 9.29 -1.42 8.98
CA ALA A 113 9.79 -2.80 9.01
C ALA A 113 11.18 -2.89 9.67
N LYS A 114 12.11 -2.00 9.32
CA LYS A 114 13.48 -1.97 9.86
C LYS A 114 13.51 -1.74 11.37
N ILE A 115 12.74 -0.77 11.86
CA ILE A 115 12.72 -0.49 13.30
C ILE A 115 12.05 -1.62 14.09
N ARG A 116 11.02 -2.27 13.52
CA ARG A 116 10.38 -3.43 14.14
C ARG A 116 11.34 -4.60 14.29
N SER A 117 12.00 -4.97 13.19
CA SER A 117 12.86 -6.16 13.13
C SER A 117 14.24 -5.94 13.75
N GLY A 118 14.64 -4.70 13.98
CA GLY A 118 16.00 -4.35 14.38
C GLY A 118 17.03 -4.59 13.27
N SER A 119 16.59 -4.81 12.03
CA SER A 119 17.45 -5.11 10.89
C SER A 119 17.39 -4.00 9.84
N PRO A 120 18.53 -3.39 9.46
CA PRO A 120 18.56 -2.37 8.42
C PRO A 120 18.31 -2.94 7.01
N THR A 121 18.31 -4.27 6.85
CA THR A 121 18.10 -4.96 5.57
C THR A 121 16.70 -5.53 5.40
N ASP A 122 15.78 -5.28 6.33
CA ASP A 122 14.37 -5.63 6.17
C ASP A 122 13.64 -4.60 5.28
N ALA A 123 12.66 -5.08 4.50
CA ALA A 123 11.88 -4.31 3.52
C ALA A 123 12.73 -3.29 2.75
N ARG A 124 13.72 -3.77 1.99
CA ARG A 124 14.61 -2.88 1.21
C ARG A 124 13.83 -2.15 0.12
N ASP A 125 14.46 -1.13 -0.44
CA ASP A 125 13.94 -0.30 -1.52
C ASP A 125 13.31 -1.11 -2.66
N HIS A 126 14.04 -2.06 -3.27
CA HIS A 126 13.50 -2.89 -4.35
C HIS A 126 12.27 -3.74 -3.94
N GLU A 127 12.23 -4.25 -2.70
CA GLU A 127 11.09 -5.03 -2.19
C GLU A 127 9.84 -4.16 -2.08
N VAL A 128 9.99 -2.98 -1.47
CA VAL A 128 8.86 -2.07 -1.25
C VAL A 128 8.43 -1.38 -2.55
N TYR A 129 9.38 -1.09 -3.44
CA TYR A 129 9.09 -0.62 -4.80
C TYR A 129 8.28 -1.66 -5.59
N ALA A 130 8.65 -2.94 -5.51
CA ALA A 130 7.88 -4.03 -6.12
C ALA A 130 6.48 -4.16 -5.49
N MET A 131 6.35 -4.03 -4.16
CA MET A 131 5.05 -4.01 -3.48
C MET A 131 4.13 -2.90 -4.02
N ALA A 132 4.67 -1.71 -4.30
CA ALA A 132 3.94 -0.56 -4.83
C ALA A 132 3.66 -0.63 -6.35
N THR A 133 4.31 -1.54 -7.07
CA THR A 133 4.23 -1.64 -8.55
C THR A 133 3.84 -3.05 -8.99
N LEU A 134 4.82 -3.88 -9.37
CA LEU A 134 4.63 -5.20 -9.99
C LEU A 134 3.77 -6.14 -9.13
N ALA A 135 4.04 -6.23 -7.83
CA ALA A 135 3.29 -7.13 -6.95
C ALA A 135 1.82 -6.70 -6.81
N SER A 136 1.58 -5.38 -6.78
CA SER A 136 0.21 -4.84 -6.79
C SER A 136 -0.51 -5.15 -8.11
N ALA A 137 0.13 -4.91 -9.26
CA ALA A 137 -0.44 -5.25 -10.56
C ALA A 137 -0.80 -6.75 -10.65
N GLN A 138 0.10 -7.63 -10.19
CA GLN A 138 -0.14 -9.07 -10.11
C GLN A 138 -1.31 -9.45 -9.19
N ALA A 139 -1.40 -8.84 -8.02
CA ALA A 139 -2.49 -9.09 -7.06
C ALA A 139 -3.87 -8.71 -7.63
N PHE A 140 -3.94 -7.64 -8.43
CA PHE A 140 -5.17 -7.20 -9.09
C PHE A 140 -5.41 -7.85 -10.47
N GLY A 141 -4.48 -8.68 -10.97
CA GLY A 141 -4.59 -9.30 -12.29
C GLY A 141 -4.48 -8.30 -13.45
N ILE A 142 -3.76 -7.19 -13.23
CA ILE A 142 -3.54 -6.12 -14.22
C ILE A 142 -2.18 -6.38 -14.89
N ASP A 143 -2.13 -6.35 -16.23
CA ASP A 143 -0.88 -6.51 -16.99
C ASP A 143 -0.03 -5.22 -17.01
N ALA A 144 0.32 -4.76 -15.81
CA ALA A 144 1.08 -3.54 -15.54
C ALA A 144 2.26 -3.82 -14.58
N GLY A 145 2.89 -2.76 -14.10
CA GLY A 145 3.97 -2.83 -13.11
C GLY A 145 5.34 -3.26 -13.67
N ASN A 146 5.44 -3.49 -14.99
CA ASN A 146 6.72 -3.64 -15.69
C ASN A 146 6.59 -3.09 -17.12
N ILE A 147 7.58 -2.31 -17.56
CA ILE A 147 7.60 -1.71 -18.90
C ILE A 147 8.19 -2.73 -19.88
N ALA A 148 7.34 -3.32 -20.73
CA ALA A 148 7.77 -4.27 -21.75
C ALA A 148 6.84 -4.23 -22.97
N VAL A 149 7.36 -4.68 -24.12
CA VAL A 149 6.56 -4.80 -25.34
C VAL A 149 5.38 -5.73 -25.11
N GLY A 150 4.18 -5.28 -25.50
CA GLY A 150 2.95 -6.05 -25.38
C GLY A 150 2.19 -5.89 -24.06
N ARG A 151 2.71 -5.10 -23.11
CA ARG A 151 2.03 -4.78 -21.84
C ARG A 151 1.24 -3.47 -21.91
N LEU A 152 0.38 -3.21 -20.92
CA LEU A 152 -0.28 -1.92 -20.76
C LEU A 152 0.74 -0.79 -20.67
N ALA A 153 0.47 0.31 -21.35
CA ALA A 153 1.31 1.50 -21.34
C ALA A 153 1.01 2.36 -20.09
N ASP A 154 1.25 1.78 -18.92
CA ASP A 154 1.19 2.43 -17.61
C ASP A 154 2.59 2.89 -17.21
N ALA A 155 2.79 4.20 -17.11
CA ALA A 155 4.11 4.77 -16.83
C ALA A 155 4.05 6.11 -16.10
N LEU A 156 5.11 6.37 -15.35
CA LEU A 156 5.41 7.67 -14.74
C LEU A 156 6.67 8.21 -15.38
N LEU A 157 6.64 9.46 -15.85
CA LEU A 157 7.86 10.18 -16.22
C LEU A 157 8.33 10.96 -15.00
N ILE A 158 9.57 10.71 -14.60
CA ILE A 158 10.17 11.27 -13.38
C ILE A 158 11.16 12.36 -13.80
N ASP A 159 11.03 13.53 -13.19
CA ASP A 159 11.96 14.64 -13.33
C ASP A 159 13.16 14.46 -12.40
N LEU A 160 14.31 14.09 -13.00
CA LEU A 160 15.54 13.80 -12.27
C LEU A 160 16.30 15.05 -11.80
N ASP A 161 15.93 16.24 -12.28
CA ASP A 161 16.56 17.50 -11.88
C ASP A 161 16.01 18.06 -10.54
N GLN A 162 15.16 17.28 -9.84
CA GLN A 162 14.64 17.63 -8.53
C GLN A 162 15.69 17.45 -7.43
N PRO A 163 15.81 18.37 -6.45
CA PRO A 163 16.82 18.30 -5.38
C PRO A 163 16.88 16.97 -4.63
N SER A 164 15.75 16.26 -4.48
CA SER A 164 15.66 14.96 -3.83
C SER A 164 16.24 13.80 -4.66
N LEU A 165 16.49 13.99 -5.96
CA LEU A 165 16.97 12.98 -6.90
C LEU A 165 18.37 13.28 -7.46
N VAL A 166 18.96 14.45 -7.19
CA VAL A 166 20.27 14.88 -7.75
C VAL A 166 21.40 13.87 -7.48
N ALA A 167 21.38 13.19 -6.34
CA ALA A 167 22.36 12.14 -6.03
C ALA A 167 21.96 10.81 -6.70
N ASP A 168 22.26 10.66 -7.99
CA ASP A 168 21.84 9.52 -8.82
C ASP A 168 22.74 8.29 -8.68
N HIS A 169 22.79 7.69 -7.49
CA HIS A 169 23.47 6.42 -7.26
C HIS A 169 22.55 5.21 -7.48
N ASN A 170 21.28 5.33 -7.08
CA ASN A 170 20.26 4.31 -7.24
C ASN A 170 18.86 4.98 -7.22
N LEU A 171 18.20 4.98 -8.38
CA LEU A 171 16.90 5.63 -8.54
C LEU A 171 15.79 5.00 -7.69
N GLU A 172 15.74 3.67 -7.56
CA GLU A 172 14.73 3.01 -6.70
C GLU A 172 14.89 3.43 -5.24
N SER A 173 16.14 3.47 -4.76
CA SER A 173 16.45 3.93 -3.41
C SER A 173 16.04 5.38 -3.20
N ASN A 174 16.33 6.25 -4.18
CA ASN A 174 15.91 7.65 -4.13
C ASN A 174 14.37 7.79 -4.14
N LEU A 175 13.66 7.02 -4.96
CA LEU A 175 12.19 7.00 -4.98
C LEU A 175 11.58 6.55 -3.66
N VAL A 176 12.20 5.58 -2.99
CA VAL A 176 11.69 5.05 -1.71
C VAL A 176 12.05 5.96 -0.53
N TYR A 177 13.25 6.52 -0.48
CA TYR A 177 13.75 7.19 0.73
C TYR A 177 13.81 8.73 0.64
N ALA A 178 13.97 9.30 -0.55
CA ALA A 178 14.25 10.72 -0.73
C ALA A 178 13.13 11.49 -1.45
N ALA A 179 12.47 10.86 -2.43
CA ALA A 179 11.48 11.51 -3.27
C ALA A 179 10.16 11.83 -2.56
N ASP A 180 9.46 12.83 -3.09
CA ASP A 180 8.04 13.06 -2.88
C ASP A 180 7.33 13.17 -4.23
N SER A 181 5.99 13.26 -4.24
CA SER A 181 5.21 13.19 -5.49
C SER A 181 5.53 14.29 -6.51
N SER A 182 6.19 15.38 -6.12
CA SER A 182 6.61 16.45 -7.03
C SER A 182 7.64 16.00 -8.06
N VAL A 183 8.31 14.87 -7.86
CA VAL A 183 9.23 14.31 -8.86
C VAL A 183 8.52 13.72 -10.08
N ILE A 184 7.21 13.45 -9.99
CA ILE A 184 6.43 12.88 -11.08
C ILE A 184 5.95 14.01 -11.99
N ASP A 185 6.42 14.04 -13.23
CA ASP A 185 6.04 15.07 -14.20
C ASP A 185 4.78 14.69 -14.99
N THR A 186 4.77 13.47 -15.54
CA THR A 186 3.72 12.99 -16.44
C THR A 186 3.25 11.61 -15.99
N VAL A 187 1.94 11.38 -16.04
CA VAL A 187 1.29 10.09 -15.73
C VAL A 187 0.61 9.57 -16.99
N ILE A 188 0.93 8.34 -17.37
CA ILE A 188 0.33 7.62 -18.49
C ILE A 188 -0.37 6.38 -17.95
N CYS A 189 -1.62 6.17 -18.36
CA CYS A 189 -2.44 5.01 -18.02
C CYS A 189 -3.03 4.45 -19.31
N ASP A 190 -2.68 3.22 -19.64
CA ASP A 190 -3.03 2.53 -20.89
C ASP A 190 -2.82 3.41 -22.13
N GLY A 191 -1.65 4.07 -22.19
CA GLY A 191 -1.27 4.96 -23.29
C GLY A 191 -1.95 6.33 -23.28
N LYS A 192 -2.88 6.58 -22.35
CA LYS A 192 -3.53 7.88 -22.17
C LYS A 192 -2.76 8.72 -21.15
N ILE A 193 -2.37 9.92 -21.55
CA ILE A 193 -1.79 10.91 -20.65
C ILE A 193 -2.88 11.47 -19.72
N LEU A 194 -2.73 11.26 -18.41
CA LEU A 194 -3.65 11.76 -17.37
C LEU A 194 -3.14 13.03 -16.69
N MET A 195 -1.82 13.22 -16.65
CA MET A 195 -1.15 14.41 -16.13
C MET A 195 0.08 14.68 -17.00
N SER A 196 0.38 15.94 -17.30
CA SER A 196 1.61 16.31 -18.02
C SER A 196 2.14 17.64 -17.54
N GLY A 197 3.46 17.77 -17.38
CA GLY A 197 4.07 18.97 -16.83
C GLY A 197 3.51 19.30 -15.44
N ARG A 198 3.17 18.26 -14.66
CA ARG A 198 2.50 18.35 -13.34
C ARG A 198 1.15 19.04 -13.34
N ARG A 199 0.47 19.11 -14.49
CA ARG A 199 -0.88 19.66 -14.62
C ARG A 199 -1.86 18.55 -14.94
N VAL A 200 -2.91 18.45 -14.11
CA VAL A 200 -4.03 17.54 -14.33
C VAL A 200 -5.14 18.31 -15.07
N PRO A 201 -5.66 17.79 -16.20
CA PRO A 201 -6.82 18.40 -16.85
C PRO A 201 -8.02 18.51 -15.91
N GLY A 202 -8.58 19.71 -15.76
CA GLY A 202 -9.74 19.96 -14.87
C GLY A 202 -9.40 20.12 -13.38
N GLU A 203 -8.11 20.25 -13.02
CA GLU A 203 -7.68 20.37 -11.61
C GLU A 203 -8.37 21.50 -10.84
N GLU A 204 -8.51 22.68 -11.45
CA GLU A 204 -9.16 23.83 -10.80
C GLU A 204 -10.59 23.52 -10.37
N GLU A 205 -11.37 22.89 -11.25
CA GLU A 205 -12.76 22.49 -10.97
C GLU A 205 -12.81 21.45 -9.85
N ILE A 206 -11.92 20.45 -9.88
CA ILE A 206 -11.82 19.40 -8.85
C ILE A 206 -11.54 20.05 -7.48
N LEU A 207 -10.61 21.02 -7.43
CA LEU A 207 -10.27 21.74 -6.21
C LEU A 207 -11.44 22.59 -5.70
N GLU A 208 -12.19 23.24 -6.58
CA GLU A 208 -13.40 23.98 -6.21
C GLU A 208 -14.49 23.09 -5.64
N GLN A 209 -14.76 21.95 -6.28
CA GLN A 209 -15.72 20.95 -5.80
C GLN A 209 -15.30 20.42 -4.41
N GLY A 210 -14.01 20.14 -4.21
CA GLY A 210 -13.45 19.75 -2.92
C GLY A 210 -13.65 20.80 -1.83
N ARG A 211 -13.37 22.08 -2.13
CA ARG A 211 -13.60 23.21 -1.20
C ARG A 211 -15.09 23.35 -0.85
N ALA A 212 -15.98 23.22 -1.83
CA ALA A 212 -17.42 23.26 -1.62
C ALA A 212 -17.91 22.11 -0.75
N ALA A 213 -17.42 20.88 -0.97
CA ALA A 213 -17.72 19.73 -0.12
C ALA A 213 -17.26 19.95 1.33
N ALA A 214 -16.04 20.45 1.52
CA ALA A 214 -15.51 20.77 2.84
C ALA A 214 -16.36 21.86 3.56
N ALA A 215 -16.83 22.88 2.83
CA ALA A 215 -17.72 23.90 3.38
C ALA A 215 -19.06 23.31 3.83
N ARG A 216 -19.68 22.42 3.04
CA ARG A 216 -20.92 21.72 3.41
C ARG A 216 -20.75 20.86 4.66
N ILE A 217 -19.64 20.15 4.80
CA ILE A 217 -19.36 19.32 5.98
C ILE A 217 -19.17 20.20 7.22
N ARG A 218 -18.45 21.32 7.11
CA ARG A 218 -18.27 22.28 8.22
C ARG A 218 -19.59 22.87 8.70
N ALA A 219 -20.50 23.18 7.78
CA ALA A 219 -21.81 23.75 8.12
C ALA A 219 -22.77 22.76 8.82
N ARG A 220 -22.47 21.46 8.84
CA ARG A 220 -23.25 20.43 9.55
C ARG A 220 -22.80 20.22 11.00
N ARG A 221 -21.71 20.86 11.42
CA ARG A 221 -21.21 20.85 12.79
C ARG A 221 -21.76 22.07 13.54
#